data_AF-A0A1Q7N422-F1
#
_entry.id   AF-A0A1Q7N422-F1
#
_cell.length_a   1.000
_cell.length_b   1.000
_cell.length_c   1.000
_cell.angle_alpha   90.00
_cell.angle_beta   90.00
_cell.angle_gamma   90.00
#
_symmetry.space_group_name_H-M   'P 1'
#
loop_
_entity.id
_entity.type
_entity.pdbx_description
1 polymer ?
#
loop_
_entity_poly.entity_id
_entity_poly.type
_entity_poly.pdbx_seq_one_letter_code
_entity_poly.pdbx_strand_id
1 'polypeptide(L)'
;MTVAMSEAQLVDLVINWVRSNHRPGYSPNGEISADTDLIASGLLDSFGFIDLIVFIESQGGCQIDLTDVDPGEFCVVKGLCRITLRNRQN
;
A
#
# COMPACT_ATOMS: atom_id res chain seq x y z
N MET A 1 -22.40 7.09 4.49
CA MET A 1 -21.48 8.24 4.28
C MET A 1 -20.13 7.65 3.90
N THR A 2 -19.80 7.60 2.61
CA THR A 2 -18.47 7.20 2.15
C THR A 2 -17.59 8.45 2.16
N VAL A 3 -16.79 8.61 3.21
CA VAL A 3 -15.77 9.68 3.28
C VAL A 3 -14.71 9.33 2.24
N ALA A 4 -14.41 10.26 1.33
CA ALA A 4 -13.30 10.12 0.41
C ALA A 4 -12.00 10.04 1.24
N MET A 5 -11.37 8.86 1.26
CA MET A 5 -10.16 8.61 2.03
C MET A 5 -9.01 9.46 1.45
N SER A 6 -8.35 10.26 2.29
CA SER A 6 -7.24 11.13 1.87
C SER A 6 -5.92 10.35 1.72
N GLU A 7 -4.93 10.90 1.00
CA GLU A 7 -3.61 10.27 0.84
C GLU A 7 -2.98 9.87 2.19
N ALA A 8 -3.00 10.79 3.17
CA ALA A 8 -2.48 10.51 4.51
C ALA A 8 -3.20 9.34 5.19
N GLN A 9 -4.52 9.21 5.01
CA GLN A 9 -5.28 8.09 5.59
C GLN A 9 -4.98 6.77 4.90
N LEU A 10 -4.73 6.79 3.59
CA LEU A 10 -4.29 5.61 2.83
C LEU A 10 -2.89 5.18 3.29
N VAL A 11 -1.97 6.13 3.46
CA VAL A 11 -0.61 5.85 3.98
C VAL A 11 -0.68 5.21 5.36
N ASP A 12 -1.44 5.80 6.29
CA ASP A 12 -1.65 5.23 7.63
C ASP A 12 -2.28 3.83 7.55
N LEU A 13 -3.25 3.62 6.67
CA LEU A 13 -3.92 2.33 6.49
C LEU A 13 -2.93 1.27 5.98
N VAL A 14 -2.12 1.59 4.98
CA VAL A 14 -1.08 0.70 4.45
C VAL A 14 -0.07 0.35 5.54
N ILE A 15 0.44 1.36 6.27
CA ILE A 15 1.42 1.14 7.35
C ILE A 15 0.84 0.23 8.43
N ASN A 16 -0.41 0.46 8.85
CA ASN A 16 -1.06 -0.39 9.85
C ASN A 16 -1.29 -1.82 9.34
N TRP A 17 -1.69 -1.98 8.08
CA TRP A 17 -1.87 -3.31 7.49
C TRP A 17 -0.54 -4.08 7.41
N VAL A 18 0.52 -3.42 6.95
CA VAL A 18 1.87 -4.00 6.89
C VAL A 18 2.33 -4.40 8.29
N ARG A 19 2.11 -3.57 9.31
CA ARG A 19 2.42 -3.92 10.71
C ARG A 19 1.61 -5.12 11.21
N SER A 20 0.39 -5.33 10.73
CA SER A 20 -0.42 -6.49 11.14
C SER A 20 -0.09 -7.77 10.36
N ASN A 21 0.46 -7.65 9.15
CA ASN A 21 0.70 -8.78 8.23
C ASN A 21 2.18 -9.00 7.89
N HIS A 22 3.10 -8.31 8.57
CA HIS A 22 4.54 -8.48 8.39
C HIS A 22 4.98 -9.90 8.75
N ARG A 23 6.12 -10.32 8.18
CA ARG A 23 6.72 -11.62 8.50
C ARG A 23 7.11 -11.71 9.98
N PRO A 24 6.79 -12.82 10.67
CA PRO A 24 7.22 -13.03 12.05
C PRO A 24 8.74 -12.96 12.15
N GLY A 25 9.25 -12.07 13.00
CA GLY A 25 10.69 -11.81 13.18
C GLY A 25 11.16 -10.47 12.59
N TYR A 26 10.36 -9.80 11.78
CA TYR A 26 10.61 -8.41 11.41
C TYR A 26 9.98 -7.50 12.46
N SER A 27 10.74 -6.68 13.17
CA SER A 27 10.14 -5.65 14.02
C SER A 27 10.00 -4.38 13.20
N PRO A 28 8.78 -3.94 12.82
CA PRO A 28 8.57 -2.67 12.12
C PRO A 28 8.81 -1.44 13.04
N ASN A 29 9.59 -1.61 14.11
CA ASN A 29 10.09 -0.54 14.97
C ASN A 29 11.01 0.43 14.21
N GLY A 30 11.50 0.06 13.02
CA GLY A 30 12.11 0.98 12.07
C GLY A 30 11.02 1.70 11.26
N GLU A 31 11.09 3.02 11.24
CA GLU A 31 10.16 3.96 10.59
C GLU A 31 9.73 3.52 9.17
N ILE A 32 8.63 2.77 9.06
CA ILE A 32 7.93 2.62 7.78
C ILE A 32 7.40 4.00 7.44
N SER A 33 7.94 4.58 6.38
CA SER A 33 7.55 5.91 5.89
C SER A 33 6.88 5.78 4.52
N ALA A 34 6.28 6.87 4.06
CA ALA A 34 5.62 6.92 2.76
C ALA A 34 6.60 6.60 1.60
N ASP A 35 7.88 6.93 1.76
CA ASP A 35 8.91 6.67 0.75
C ASP A 35 9.59 5.29 0.88
N THR A 36 9.08 4.42 1.77
CA THR A 36 9.63 3.07 1.95
C THR A 36 9.09 2.12 0.87
N ASP A 37 10.01 1.40 0.23
CA ASP A 37 9.69 0.28 -0.67
C ASP A 37 9.39 -0.98 0.18
N LEU A 38 8.15 -1.46 0.12
CA LEU A 38 7.66 -2.56 0.94
C LEU A 38 8.27 -3.91 0.56
N ILE A 39 8.65 -4.10 -0.70
CA ILE A 39 9.25 -5.33 -1.20
C ILE A 39 10.76 -5.31 -0.96
N ALA A 40 11.43 -4.23 -1.37
CA ALA A 40 12.88 -4.10 -1.27
C ALA A 40 13.36 -3.99 0.19
N SER A 41 12.54 -3.43 1.09
CA SER A 41 12.82 -3.42 2.54
C SER A 41 12.67 -4.79 3.21
N GLY A 42 12.07 -5.77 2.52
CA GLY A 42 11.74 -7.08 3.07
C GLY A 42 10.55 -7.09 4.03
N LEU A 43 9.76 -6.00 4.08
CA LEU A 43 8.53 -5.93 4.88
C LEU A 43 7.45 -6.87 4.36
N LEU A 44 7.33 -6.94 3.04
CA LEU A 44 6.40 -7.80 2.32
C LEU A 44 7.15 -8.63 1.27
N ASP A 45 6.65 -9.83 1.02
CA ASP A 45 6.97 -10.57 -0.20
C ASP A 45 6.05 -10.15 -1.35
N SER A 46 6.37 -10.61 -2.55
CA SER A 46 5.52 -10.41 -3.74
C SER A 46 4.06 -10.81 -3.49
N PHE A 47 3.80 -11.91 -2.76
CA PHE A 47 2.43 -12.32 -2.41
C PHE A 47 1.77 -11.41 -1.38
N GLY A 48 2.48 -11.04 -0.31
CA GLY A 48 1.96 -10.12 0.71
C GLY A 48 1.63 -8.73 0.14
N PHE A 49 2.33 -8.32 -0.91
CA PHE A 49 2.01 -7.09 -1.63
C PHE A 49 0.73 -7.20 -2.46
N ILE A 50 0.46 -8.35 -3.08
CA ILE A 50 -0.85 -8.59 -3.73
C ILE A 50 -1.98 -8.57 -2.70
N ASP A 51 -1.80 -9.19 -1.53
CA ASP A 51 -2.79 -9.12 -0.44
C ASP A 51 -3.04 -7.67 0.04
N LEU A 52 -1.99 -6.85 0.11
CA LEU A 52 -2.10 -5.43 0.43
C LEU A 52 -2.97 -4.69 -0.62
N ILE A 53 -2.71 -4.92 -1.91
CA ILE A 53 -3.50 -4.32 -3.00
C ILE A 53 -4.97 -4.70 -2.84
N VAL A 54 -5.27 -5.99 -2.72
CA VAL A 54 -6.64 -6.51 -2.56
C VAL A 54 -7.31 -5.91 -1.32
N PHE A 55 -6.57 -5.73 -0.22
CA PHE A 55 -7.07 -5.08 0.98
C PHE A 55 -7.44 -3.62 0.72
N ILE A 56 -6.57 -2.83 0.07
CA ILE A 56 -6.86 -1.43 -0.26
C ILE A 56 -8.06 -1.33 -1.21
N GLU A 57 -8.13 -2.18 -2.22
CA GLU A 57 -9.26 -2.28 -3.14
C GLU A 57 -10.56 -2.57 -2.40
N SER A 58 -10.53 -3.47 -1.41
CA SER A 58 -11.67 -3.80 -0.55
C SER A 58 -12.11 -2.63 0.34
N GLN A 59 -11.17 -1.82 0.86
CA GLN A 59 -11.51 -0.63 1.65
C GLN A 59 -12.10 0.48 0.77
N GLY A 60 -11.57 0.65 -0.43
CA GLY A 60 -11.97 1.72 -1.35
C GLY A 60 -13.17 1.37 -2.23
N GLY A 61 -13.46 0.10 -2.45
CA GLY A 61 -14.35 -0.35 -3.52
C GLY A 61 -13.87 0.06 -4.91
N CYS A 62 -12.55 0.20 -5.09
CA CYS A 62 -11.93 0.62 -6.35
C CYS A 62 -10.90 -0.42 -6.77
N GLN A 63 -10.67 -0.56 -8.08
CA GLN A 63 -9.66 -1.46 -8.62
C GLN A 63 -8.34 -0.70 -8.85
N ILE A 64 -7.24 -1.23 -8.35
CA ILE A 64 -5.90 -0.68 -8.57
C ILE A 64 -5.33 -1.31 -9.83
N ASP A 65 -5.40 -0.58 -10.94
CA ASP A 65 -4.69 -0.89 -12.17
C ASP A 65 -3.19 -0.56 -12.04
N LEU A 66 -2.36 -1.60 -12.15
CA LEU A 66 -0.90 -1.52 -12.14
C LEU A 66 -0.27 -1.89 -13.49
N THR A 67 -1.09 -2.05 -14.54
CA THR A 67 -0.68 -2.63 -15.83
C THR A 67 0.39 -1.81 -16.54
N ASP A 68 0.37 -0.48 -16.36
CA ASP A 68 1.29 0.49 -16.97
C ASP A 68 2.18 1.18 -15.91
N VAL A 69 2.27 0.62 -14.71
CA VAL A 69 3.02 1.23 -13.60
C VAL A 69 4.33 0.48 -13.40
N ASP A 70 5.42 1.23 -13.23
CA ASP A 70 6.72 0.65 -12.93
C ASP A 70 6.71 -0.05 -11.56
N PRO A 71 7.31 -1.25 -11.43
CA PRO A 71 7.41 -1.94 -10.15
C PRO A 71 8.04 -1.12 -9.04
N GLY A 72 9.05 -0.31 -9.34
CA GLY A 72 9.65 0.59 -8.37
C GLY A 72 8.70 1.69 -7.88
N GLU A 73 7.70 2.08 -8.69
CA GLU A 73 6.72 3.08 -8.30
C GLU A 73 5.61 2.49 -7.42
N PHE A 74 5.07 1.32 -7.80
CA PHE A 74 3.99 0.71 -7.00
C PHE A 74 4.47 0.00 -5.72
N CYS A 75 5.74 -0.43 -5.65
CA CYS A 75 6.27 -1.05 -4.43
C CYS A 75 6.48 -0.06 -3.28
N VAL A 76 6.49 1.25 -3.56
CA VAL A 76 6.63 2.32 -2.58
C VAL A 76 5.25 2.74 -2.04
N VAL A 77 5.11 2.87 -0.71
CA VAL A 77 3.84 3.19 -0.03
C VAL A 77 3.15 4.41 -0.66
N LYS A 78 3.89 5.50 -0.86
CA LYS A 78 3.40 6.74 -1.46
C LYS A 78 2.97 6.56 -2.91
N GLY A 79 3.74 5.80 -3.69
CA GLY A 79 3.41 5.49 -5.07
C GLY A 79 2.11 4.71 -5.16
N LEU A 80 1.97 3.66 -4.36
CA LEU A 80 0.73 2.88 -4.25
C LEU A 80 -0.48 3.75 -3.87
N CYS A 81 -0.33 4.62 -2.86
CA CYS A 81 -1.40 5.52 -2.43
C CYS A 81 -1.81 6.48 -3.56
N ARG A 82 -0.84 7.02 -4.30
CA ARG A 82 -1.08 7.93 -5.42
C ARG A 82 -1.79 7.24 -6.57
N ILE A 83 -1.41 6.01 -6.92
CA ILE A 83 -2.07 5.21 -7.95
C ILE A 83 -3.52 4.91 -7.54
N THR A 84 -3.72 4.52 -6.29
CA THR A 84 -5.05 4.26 -5.71
C THR A 84 -5.94 5.50 -5.83
N LEU A 85 -5.43 6.68 -5.47
CA LEU A 85 -6.18 7.94 -5.58
C LEU A 85 -6.50 8.30 -7.03
N ARG A 86 -5.55 8.12 -7.95
CA ARG A 86 -5.74 8.35 -9.38
C ARG A 86 -6.87 7.49 -9.95
N ASN A 87 -6.92 6.21 -9.58
CA ASN A 87 -7.94 5.29 -10.07
C ASN A 87 -9.33 5.53 -9.48
N ARG A 88 -9.43 6.20 -8.33
CA ARG A 88 -10.73 6.61 -7.75
C ARG A 88 -11.37 7.81 -8.45
N GLN A 89 -10.59 8.58 -9.23
CA GLN A 89 -11.07 9.78 -9.93
C GLN A 89 -11.44 9.52 -11.39
N ASN A 90 -11.26 8.29 -11.87
CA ASN A 90 -11.53 7.86 -13.24
C ASN A 90 -12.75 6.92 -13.25
#